data_AF-A0A949HLX0-F1
#
_entry.id   AF-A0A949HLX0-F1
#
_cell.length_a   1.000
_cell.length_b   1.000
_cell.length_c   1.000
_cell.angle_alpha   90.00
_cell.angle_beta   90.00
_cell.angle_gamma   90.00
#
_symmetry.space_group_name_H-M   'P 1'
#
loop_
_entity.id
_entity.type
_entity.pdbx_description
1 polymer ?
#
loop_
_entity_poly.entity_id
_entity_poly.type
_entity_poly.pdbx_seq_one_letter_code
_entity_poly.pdbx_strand_id
1 'polypeptide(L)'
;MNRAVRSVKKKGGFTLVELLVTISIFVVITGVVLFSQNGFNNNILLQNLAYDISLSIRQAQYYGVDVNESQSAPNSQSSFSPYGIYFNLSSSNQSYIFFNDISGPAGGPDGKYNNGQVTSCPTANYSECVKRYVVGNGNSIQGIYASQSGQCVVGGAPACAQITGGFTILFKRPNPNAIMTDDSGATYNYADIRVASPAGATRDVIVTAIGQIYVQ
;
A
#
# COMPACT_ATOMS: atom_id res chain seq x y z
N MET A 1 -66.90 -25.40 -55.94
CA MET A 1 -66.45 -24.60 -54.79
C MET A 1 -65.13 -25.18 -54.27
N ASN A 2 -63.99 -24.55 -54.59
CA ASN A 2 -62.67 -24.98 -54.11
C ASN A 2 -62.40 -24.38 -52.73
N ARG A 3 -62.16 -25.22 -51.72
CA ARG A 3 -61.59 -24.79 -50.44
C ARG A 3 -60.09 -25.08 -50.45
N ALA A 4 -59.29 -24.03 -50.57
CA ALA A 4 -57.86 -24.10 -50.33
C ALA A 4 -57.61 -24.24 -48.82
N VAL A 5 -57.06 -25.38 -48.39
CA VAL A 5 -56.67 -25.62 -47.00
C VAL A 5 -55.25 -25.09 -46.81
N ARG A 6 -55.09 -24.09 -45.94
CA ARG A 6 -53.79 -23.48 -45.61
C ARG A 6 -53.04 -24.36 -44.61
N SER A 7 -51.89 -24.91 -45.02
CA SER A 7 -51.01 -25.70 -44.15
C SER A 7 -50.29 -24.79 -43.13
N VAL A 8 -50.50 -25.06 -41.85
CA VAL A 8 -49.77 -24.43 -40.74
C VAL A 8 -48.53 -25.28 -40.46
N LYS A 9 -47.34 -24.73 -40.74
CA LYS A 9 -46.07 -25.37 -40.37
C LYS A 9 -45.96 -25.42 -38.84
N LYS A 10 -45.85 -26.62 -38.26
CA LYS A 10 -45.48 -26.79 -36.85
C LYS A 10 -44.05 -26.26 -36.65
N LYS A 11 -43.88 -25.25 -35.80
CA LYS A 11 -42.57 -24.86 -35.30
C LYS A 11 -42.17 -25.87 -34.22
N GLY A 12 -41.03 -26.55 -34.38
CA GLY A 12 -40.53 -27.51 -33.40
C GLY A 12 -40.17 -26.83 -32.08
N GLY A 13 -40.51 -27.46 -30.96
CA GLY A 13 -40.07 -27.06 -29.62
C GLY A 13 -38.69 -27.64 -29.28
N PHE A 14 -38.13 -27.19 -28.16
CA PHE A 14 -36.84 -27.67 -27.65
C PHE A 14 -36.94 -29.11 -27.17
N THR A 15 -35.95 -29.96 -27.48
CA THR A 15 -35.90 -31.33 -26.99
C THR A 15 -35.35 -31.38 -25.55
N LEU A 16 -35.73 -32.41 -24.81
CA LEU A 16 -35.25 -32.62 -23.43
C LEU A 16 -33.72 -32.81 -23.38
N VAL A 17 -33.15 -33.43 -24.42
CA VAL A 17 -31.71 -33.63 -24.57
C VAL A 17 -31.00 -32.30 -24.79
N GLU A 18 -31.53 -31.40 -25.64
CA GLU A 18 -30.93 -30.07 -25.83
C GLU A 18 -30.94 -29.26 -24.54
N LEU A 19 -31.99 -29.36 -23.70
CA LEU A 19 -32.04 -28.67 -22.40
C LEU A 19 -30.94 -29.18 -21.44
N LEU A 20 -30.70 -30.49 -21.42
CA LEU A 20 -29.65 -31.07 -20.58
C LEU A 20 -28.25 -30.61 -21.01
N VAL A 21 -28.01 -30.53 -22.32
CA VAL A 21 -26.73 -30.07 -22.87
C VAL A 21 -26.51 -28.58 -22.57
N THR A 22 -27.54 -27.74 -22.64
CA THR A 22 -27.38 -26.31 -22.33
C THR A 22 -27.12 -26.07 -20.85
N ILE A 23 -27.79 -26.80 -19.95
CA ILE A 23 -27.55 -26.71 -18.50
C ILE A 23 -26.13 -27.17 -18.16
N SER A 24 -25.64 -28.26 -18.78
CA SER A 24 -24.29 -28.74 -18.51
C SER A 24 -23.22 -27.74 -18.93
N ILE A 25 -23.36 -27.14 -20.11
CA ILE A 25 -22.47 -26.08 -20.59
C ILE A 25 -22.54 -24.86 -19.65
N PHE A 26 -23.73 -24.46 -19.21
CA PHE A 26 -23.90 -23.34 -18.29
C PHE A 26 -23.15 -23.57 -16.97
N VAL A 27 -23.32 -24.74 -16.35
CA VAL A 27 -22.63 -25.09 -15.09
C VAL A 27 -21.12 -25.06 -15.24
N VAL A 28 -20.58 -25.58 -16.35
CA VAL A 28 -19.14 -25.56 -16.62
C VAL A 28 -18.63 -24.13 -16.76
N ILE A 29 -19.31 -23.29 -17.55
CA ILE A 29 -18.93 -21.88 -17.74
C ILE A 29 -19.00 -21.11 -16.41
N THR A 30 -20.09 -21.24 -15.66
CA THR A 30 -20.25 -20.59 -14.35
C THR A 30 -19.17 -21.03 -13.36
N GLY A 31 -18.82 -22.32 -13.36
CA GLY A 31 -17.73 -22.85 -12.53
C GLY A 31 -16.39 -22.17 -12.83
N VAL A 32 -16.00 -22.07 -14.10
CA VAL A 32 -14.75 -21.40 -14.52
C VAL A 32 -14.75 -19.92 -14.11
N VAL A 33 -15.88 -19.21 -14.31
CA VAL A 33 -16.00 -17.79 -13.96
C VAL A 33 -15.84 -17.58 -12.45
N LEU A 34 -16.53 -18.36 -11.61
CA LEU A 34 -16.46 -18.24 -10.16
C LEU A 34 -15.06 -18.55 -9.62
N PHE A 35 -14.39 -19.57 -10.16
CA PHE A 35 -13.00 -19.88 -9.79
C PHE A 35 -12.05 -18.73 -10.16
N SER A 36 -12.24 -18.11 -11.31
CA SER A 36 -11.41 -16.99 -11.77
C SER A 36 -11.59 -15.70 -10.93
N GLN A 37 -12.78 -15.51 -10.34
CA GLN A 37 -13.13 -14.29 -9.61
C GLN A 37 -12.34 -14.12 -8.30
N ASN A 38 -12.00 -15.22 -7.63
CA ASN A 38 -11.22 -15.18 -6.38
C ASN A 38 -9.80 -14.62 -6.58
N GLY A 39 -9.14 -14.98 -7.68
CA GLY A 39 -7.81 -14.45 -8.02
C GLY A 39 -7.84 -12.96 -8.37
N PHE A 40 -8.88 -12.52 -9.09
CA PHE A 40 -9.06 -11.13 -9.48
C PHE A 40 -9.30 -10.20 -8.28
N ASN A 41 -10.17 -10.60 -7.35
CA ASN A 41 -10.46 -9.81 -6.16
C ASN A 41 -9.21 -9.59 -5.30
N ASN A 42 -8.39 -10.63 -5.11
CA ASN A 42 -7.16 -10.51 -4.33
C ASN A 42 -6.12 -9.57 -4.98
N ASN A 43 -6.01 -9.58 -6.31
CA ASN A 43 -5.11 -8.69 -7.04
C ASN A 43 -5.56 -7.22 -6.91
N ILE A 44 -6.85 -6.93 -7.00
CA ILE A 44 -7.38 -5.57 -6.78
C ILE A 44 -7.09 -5.10 -5.35
N LEU A 45 -7.34 -5.94 -4.35
CA LEU A 45 -7.11 -5.56 -2.95
C LEU A 45 -5.63 -5.29 -2.68
N LEU A 46 -4.73 -6.07 -3.28
CA LEU A 46 -3.28 -5.84 -3.20
C LEU A 46 -2.86 -4.56 -3.93
N GLN A 47 -3.43 -4.30 -5.11
CA GLN A 47 -3.20 -3.07 -5.88
C GLN A 47 -3.64 -1.84 -5.09
N ASN A 48 -4.82 -1.89 -4.46
CA ASN A 48 -5.33 -0.82 -3.62
C ASN A 48 -4.41 -0.56 -2.43
N LEU A 49 -3.91 -1.60 -1.77
CA LEU A 49 -2.94 -1.45 -0.68
C LEU A 49 -1.65 -0.74 -1.14
N ALA A 50 -1.10 -1.15 -2.29
CA ALA A 50 0.10 -0.52 -2.84
C ALA A 50 -0.16 0.97 -3.17
N TYR A 51 -1.34 1.28 -3.72
CA TYR A 51 -1.74 2.67 -3.95
C TYR A 51 -1.94 3.45 -2.66
N ASP A 52 -2.59 2.88 -1.64
CA ASP A 52 -2.82 3.52 -0.35
C ASP A 52 -1.48 3.88 0.32
N ILE A 53 -0.50 2.98 0.29
CA ILE A 53 0.86 3.26 0.76
C ILE A 53 1.47 4.41 -0.07
N SER A 54 1.41 4.34 -1.39
CA SER A 54 1.98 5.38 -2.26
C SER A 54 1.35 6.76 -2.02
N LEU A 55 0.03 6.80 -1.76
CA LEU A 55 -0.71 8.02 -1.47
C LEU A 55 -0.36 8.56 -0.09
N SER A 56 -0.17 7.69 0.91
CA SER A 56 0.27 8.10 2.24
C SER A 56 1.67 8.74 2.21
N ILE A 57 2.59 8.21 1.38
CA ILE A 57 3.92 8.79 1.19
C ILE A 57 3.83 10.14 0.46
N ARG A 58 2.98 10.25 -0.59
CA ARG A 58 2.71 11.54 -1.25
C ARG A 58 2.09 12.55 -0.28
N GLN A 59 1.21 12.10 0.61
CA GLN A 59 0.65 12.94 1.66
C GLN A 59 1.77 13.44 2.59
N ALA A 60 2.69 12.58 3.02
CA ALA A 60 3.83 13.00 3.85
C ALA A 60 4.72 14.02 3.13
N GLN A 61 4.97 13.82 1.84
CA GLN A 61 5.70 14.78 1.02
C GLN A 61 5.00 16.14 0.94
N TYR A 62 3.68 16.16 0.71
CA TYR A 62 2.91 17.40 0.68
C TYR A 62 2.95 18.11 2.04
N TYR A 63 2.65 17.41 3.13
CA TYR A 63 2.59 18.00 4.48
C TYR A 63 3.97 18.43 4.99
N GLY A 64 5.04 17.72 4.62
CA GLY A 64 6.41 18.02 5.03
C GLY A 64 7.04 19.22 4.29
N VAL A 65 6.50 19.59 3.12
CA VAL A 65 6.94 20.75 2.34
C VAL A 65 6.04 21.97 2.57
N ASP A 66 4.76 21.76 2.89
CA ASP A 66 3.78 22.82 3.12
C ASP A 66 3.91 23.50 4.50
N VAL A 67 3.41 24.72 4.61
CA VAL A 67 3.39 25.52 5.85
C VAL A 67 2.21 25.10 6.71
N ASN A 68 2.38 24.02 7.47
CA ASN A 68 1.45 23.64 8.52
C ASN A 68 2.07 23.92 9.89
N GLU A 69 1.44 24.78 10.67
CA GLU A 69 1.80 25.02 12.07
C GLU A 69 1.57 23.71 12.85
N SER A 70 2.64 23.08 13.33
CA SER A 70 2.51 21.91 14.19
C SER A 70 2.17 22.36 15.61
N GLN A 71 1.37 21.56 16.34
CA GLN A 71 1.20 21.75 17.78
C GLN A 71 2.56 21.56 18.44
N SER A 72 3.20 22.68 18.72
CA SER A 72 4.46 22.76 19.42
C SER A 72 4.20 22.56 20.92
N ALA A 73 5.22 22.07 21.64
CA ALA A 73 5.23 22.04 23.10
C ALA A 73 4.70 23.35 23.70
N PRO A 74 3.98 23.35 24.84
CA PRO A 74 3.95 24.52 25.71
C PRO A 74 5.38 25.04 25.91
N ASN A 75 5.65 26.23 25.35
CA ASN A 75 6.92 26.98 25.29
C ASN A 75 7.81 26.81 24.03
N SER A 76 7.37 26.11 22.99
CA SER A 76 8.11 26.03 21.72
C SER A 76 7.51 26.98 20.67
N GLN A 77 8.36 27.84 20.07
CA GLN A 77 7.98 28.66 18.92
C GLN A 77 7.41 27.77 17.81
N SER A 78 6.43 28.28 17.06
CA SER A 78 5.80 27.64 15.90
C SER A 78 6.86 26.94 15.03
N SER A 79 7.04 25.64 15.25
CA SER A 79 8.08 24.86 14.59
C SER A 79 7.45 24.15 13.42
N PHE A 80 8.00 24.37 12.22
CA PHE A 80 7.58 23.61 11.06
C PHE A 80 8.20 22.22 11.17
N SER A 81 7.35 21.24 11.45
CA SER A 81 7.77 19.88 11.72
C SER A 81 7.75 19.02 10.44
N PRO A 82 8.78 18.19 10.21
CA PRO A 82 8.78 17.22 9.11
C PRO A 82 7.67 16.19 9.23
N TYR A 83 7.19 15.69 8.09
CA TYR A 83 6.21 14.60 8.06
C TYR A 83 6.82 13.37 7.39
N GLY A 84 6.38 12.19 7.82
CA GLY A 84 6.91 10.94 7.30
C GLY A 84 6.00 9.74 7.44
N ILE A 85 6.45 8.65 6.83
CA ILE A 85 5.91 7.31 7.02
C ILE A 85 6.93 6.46 7.76
N TYR A 86 6.48 5.76 8.79
CA TYR A 86 7.27 4.80 9.54
C TYR A 86 6.70 3.40 9.39
N PHE A 87 7.57 2.46 9.05
CA PHE A 87 7.31 1.04 9.00
C PHE A 87 8.08 0.37 10.14
N ASN A 88 7.51 -0.67 10.74
CA ASN A 88 8.20 -1.47 11.74
C ASN A 88 7.97 -2.95 11.47
N LEU A 89 8.84 -3.53 10.65
CA LEU A 89 8.71 -4.93 10.21
C LEU A 89 9.08 -5.93 11.30
N SER A 90 9.82 -5.52 12.34
CA SER A 90 10.15 -6.37 13.48
C SER A 90 8.96 -6.60 14.42
N SER A 91 8.02 -5.66 14.47
CA SER A 91 6.86 -5.71 15.38
C SER A 91 5.53 -5.97 14.67
N SER A 92 5.33 -5.47 13.44
CA SER A 92 4.09 -5.70 12.67
C SER A 92 4.33 -5.49 11.18
N ASN A 93 4.03 -6.51 10.38
CA ASN A 93 3.94 -6.40 8.92
C ASN A 93 2.52 -6.02 8.43
N GLN A 94 1.61 -5.70 9.34
CA GLN A 94 0.20 -5.40 9.06
C GLN A 94 -0.18 -3.95 9.37
N SER A 95 0.79 -3.09 9.61
CA SER A 95 0.52 -1.68 9.85
C SER A 95 1.73 -0.80 9.55
N TYR A 96 1.44 0.45 9.21
CA TYR A 96 2.43 1.52 9.09
C TYR A 96 1.84 2.81 9.64
N ILE A 97 2.71 3.79 9.91
CA ILE A 97 2.35 4.98 10.68
C ILE A 97 2.69 6.21 9.86
N PHE A 98 1.72 7.11 9.71
CA PHE A 98 1.93 8.48 9.27
C PHE A 98 2.16 9.34 10.51
N PHE A 99 3.31 10.01 10.54
CA PHE A 99 3.77 10.73 11.71
C PHE A 99 4.25 12.13 11.36
N ASN A 100 4.31 12.96 12.40
CA ASN A 100 4.83 14.32 12.39
C ASN A 100 5.97 14.40 13.42
N ASP A 101 7.18 14.66 12.96
CA ASP A 101 8.41 14.73 13.76
C ASP A 101 8.41 16.02 14.58
N ILE A 102 7.80 15.97 15.76
CA ILE A 102 7.61 17.12 16.66
C ILE A 102 8.49 17.02 17.91
N SER A 103 9.00 15.83 18.25
CA SER A 103 9.64 15.61 19.55
C SER A 103 10.59 14.42 19.57
N GLY A 104 11.87 14.71 19.34
CA GLY A 104 12.98 13.81 19.64
C GLY A 104 13.56 13.99 21.06
N PRO A 105 14.54 13.16 21.46
CA PRO A 105 15.15 13.16 22.79
C PRO A 105 15.76 14.51 23.23
N ALA A 106 16.09 15.37 22.27
CA ALA A 106 16.67 16.69 22.50
C ALA A 106 15.63 17.85 22.55
N GLY A 107 14.33 17.54 22.53
CA GLY A 107 13.26 18.56 22.63
C GLY A 107 12.86 19.21 21.30
N GLY A 108 13.13 18.55 20.16
CA GLY A 108 12.76 19.00 18.82
C GLY A 108 12.92 17.88 17.79
N PRO A 109 12.63 18.14 16.50
CA PRO A 109 12.62 17.11 15.46
C PRO A 109 13.98 16.42 15.32
N ASP A 110 14.00 15.09 15.37
CA ASP A 110 15.23 14.28 15.25
C ASP A 110 15.31 13.49 13.93
N GLY A 111 14.30 13.62 13.07
CA GLY A 111 14.19 12.95 11.78
C GLY A 111 13.75 11.49 11.90
N LYS A 112 13.28 11.06 13.07
CA LYS A 112 12.81 9.69 13.33
C LYS A 112 11.40 9.73 13.88
N TYR A 113 10.84 8.55 14.07
CA TYR A 113 9.57 8.37 14.77
C TYR A 113 9.85 7.71 16.12
N ASN A 114 9.55 8.43 17.20
CA ASN A 114 9.97 8.07 18.55
C ASN A 114 8.89 7.32 19.36
N ASN A 115 7.61 7.36 18.97
CA ASN A 115 6.55 6.69 19.75
C ASN A 115 6.52 5.16 19.57
N GLY A 116 7.26 4.61 18.61
CA GLY A 116 7.32 3.17 18.35
C GLY A 116 5.95 2.56 17.96
N GLN A 117 5.79 1.25 18.14
CA GLN A 117 4.56 0.56 17.75
C GLN A 117 3.39 0.99 18.67
N VAL A 118 2.33 1.55 18.09
CA VAL A 118 1.14 2.02 18.83
C VAL A 118 -0.13 1.39 18.27
N THR A 119 -1.06 0.92 19.10
CA THR A 119 -2.34 0.34 18.63
C THR A 119 -3.30 1.38 18.05
N SER A 120 -3.20 2.61 18.53
CA SER A 120 -3.89 3.81 18.08
C SER A 120 -3.01 5.01 18.34
N CYS A 121 -3.07 6.06 17.52
CA CYS A 121 -2.32 7.28 17.80
C CYS A 121 -2.84 7.93 19.08
N PRO A 122 -2.00 8.09 20.12
CA PRO A 122 -2.43 8.71 21.36
C PRO A 122 -2.67 10.21 21.18
N THR A 123 -3.64 10.76 21.91
CA THR A 123 -3.92 12.20 21.97
C THR A 123 -3.07 12.92 23.02
N ALA A 124 -2.07 12.24 23.57
CA ALA A 124 -1.16 12.82 24.54
C ALA A 124 -0.35 13.95 23.89
N ASN A 125 -0.01 14.96 24.69
CA ASN A 125 0.96 15.98 24.27
C ASN A 125 2.26 15.28 23.85
N TYR A 126 2.81 15.63 22.70
CA TYR A 126 4.06 15.06 22.13
C TYR A 126 3.94 13.66 21.49
N SER A 127 2.75 13.30 21.00
CA SER A 127 2.61 12.18 20.08
C SER A 127 2.96 12.61 18.66
N GLU A 128 4.00 12.02 18.09
CA GLU A 128 4.35 12.13 16.68
C GLU A 128 3.40 11.31 15.80
N CYS A 129 2.76 10.27 16.36
CA CYS A 129 1.77 9.49 15.62
C CYS A 129 0.58 10.38 15.27
N VAL A 130 0.36 10.59 13.98
CA VAL A 130 -0.80 11.32 13.46
C VAL A 130 -1.88 10.35 13.00
N LYS A 131 -1.49 9.30 12.25
CA LYS A 131 -2.43 8.27 11.81
C LYS A 131 -1.76 6.91 11.67
N ARG A 132 -2.40 5.87 12.21
CA ARG A 132 -2.03 4.46 11.96
C ARG A 132 -2.86 3.91 10.81
N TYR A 133 -2.19 3.32 9.83
CA TYR A 133 -2.80 2.57 8.74
C TYR A 133 -2.68 1.09 9.03
N VAL A 134 -3.80 0.36 8.97
CA VAL A 134 -3.84 -1.10 9.12
C VAL A 134 -3.97 -1.71 7.74
N VAL A 135 -3.13 -2.70 7.46
CA VAL A 135 -3.17 -3.49 6.23
C VAL A 135 -4.31 -4.51 6.37
N GLY A 136 -5.35 -4.34 5.56
CA GLY A 136 -6.55 -5.18 5.60
C GLY A 136 -6.48 -6.40 4.67
N ASN A 137 -7.54 -7.22 4.73
CA ASN A 137 -7.81 -8.32 3.79
C ASN A 137 -6.73 -9.42 3.75
N GLY A 138 -5.99 -9.61 4.84
CA GLY A 138 -4.92 -10.61 4.94
C GLY A 138 -3.65 -10.26 4.17
N ASN A 139 -3.61 -9.10 3.49
CA ASN A 139 -2.39 -8.62 2.87
C ASN A 139 -1.35 -8.27 3.95
N SER A 140 -0.08 -8.25 3.55
CA SER A 140 1.02 -7.87 4.45
C SER A 140 2.10 -7.11 3.71
N ILE A 141 2.91 -6.36 4.45
CA ILE A 141 4.16 -5.79 3.97
C ILE A 141 5.20 -6.90 4.06
N GLN A 142 5.55 -7.50 2.93
CA GLN A 142 6.45 -8.64 2.87
C GLN A 142 7.87 -8.26 3.27
N GLY A 143 8.32 -7.08 2.84
CA GLY A 143 9.66 -6.60 3.12
C GLY A 143 9.88 -5.21 2.56
N ILE A 144 10.92 -4.56 3.09
CA ILE A 144 11.43 -3.29 2.56
C ILE A 144 12.87 -3.54 2.13
N TYR A 145 13.19 -3.11 0.92
CA TYR A 145 14.47 -3.32 0.27
C TYR A 145 15.04 -1.96 -0.14
N ALA A 146 16.21 -1.61 0.37
CA ALA A 146 16.75 -0.26 0.19
C ALA A 146 18.16 -0.28 -0.42
N SER A 147 18.56 0.83 -1.04
CA SER A 147 19.88 0.99 -1.66
C SER A 147 20.43 2.40 -1.50
N GLN A 148 21.75 2.48 -1.25
CA GLN A 148 22.49 3.73 -1.19
C GLN A 148 22.92 4.23 -2.57
N SER A 149 23.00 3.36 -3.57
CA SER A 149 23.41 3.72 -4.94
C SER A 149 22.28 4.31 -5.79
N GLY A 150 21.07 4.40 -5.24
CA GLY A 150 19.89 5.00 -5.90
C GLY A 150 19.07 4.02 -6.75
N GLN A 151 19.52 2.78 -6.93
CA GLN A 151 18.78 1.68 -7.55
C GLN A 151 19.21 0.33 -6.97
N CYS A 152 18.32 -0.66 -6.99
CA CYS A 152 18.64 -2.06 -6.71
C CYS A 152 17.56 -3.01 -7.23
N VAL A 153 17.87 -4.30 -7.26
CA VAL A 153 16.96 -5.39 -7.64
C VAL A 153 16.87 -6.39 -6.50
N VAL A 154 15.65 -6.70 -6.05
CA VAL A 154 15.42 -7.71 -5.01
C VAL A 154 15.80 -9.09 -5.54
N GLY A 155 16.83 -9.72 -4.98
CA GLY A 155 17.37 -11.00 -5.44
C GLY A 155 18.22 -10.92 -6.70
N GLY A 156 18.61 -9.72 -7.14
CA GLY A 156 19.46 -9.48 -8.32
C GLY A 156 20.66 -8.58 -8.03
N ALA A 157 21.35 -8.14 -9.08
CA ALA A 157 22.47 -7.21 -9.01
C ALA A 157 22.12 -5.88 -9.72
N PRO A 158 22.40 -4.70 -9.12
CA PRO A 158 22.92 -4.51 -7.75
C PRO A 158 21.90 -4.91 -6.69
N ALA A 159 22.36 -5.62 -5.65
CA ALA A 159 21.50 -6.18 -4.62
C ALA A 159 20.96 -5.10 -3.69
N CYS A 160 19.68 -5.24 -3.29
CA CYS A 160 19.11 -4.41 -2.24
C CYS A 160 19.52 -4.90 -0.85
N ALA A 161 19.71 -3.97 0.08
CA ALA A 161 19.75 -4.29 1.50
C ALA A 161 18.31 -4.51 2.00
N GLN A 162 18.05 -5.68 2.59
CA GLN A 162 16.74 -5.95 3.21
C GLN A 162 16.68 -5.28 4.59
N ILE A 163 15.66 -4.46 4.83
CA ILE A 163 15.42 -3.81 6.10
C ILE A 163 14.58 -4.74 6.99
N THR A 164 15.08 -5.03 8.19
CA THR A 164 14.47 -5.97 9.14
C THR A 164 13.82 -5.28 10.34
N GLY A 165 14.13 -4.00 10.56
CA GLY A 165 13.63 -3.21 11.68
C GLY A 165 12.67 -2.10 11.25
N GLY A 166 12.77 -0.98 11.96
CA GLY A 166 12.14 0.28 11.62
C GLY A 166 12.74 0.91 10.37
N PHE A 167 11.86 1.44 9.54
CA PHE A 167 12.22 2.17 8.33
C PHE A 167 11.37 3.43 8.22
N THR A 168 12.04 4.55 8.00
CA THR A 168 11.45 5.88 7.98
C THR A 168 11.64 6.51 6.61
N ILE A 169 10.57 7.06 6.06
CA ILE A 169 10.60 7.93 4.87
C ILE A 169 10.08 9.29 5.31
N LEU A 170 10.97 10.28 5.36
CA LEU A 170 10.70 11.60 5.89
C LEU A 170 10.83 12.67 4.79
N PHE A 171 9.98 13.69 4.86
CA PHE A 171 10.04 14.86 4.00
C PHE A 171 10.11 16.12 4.85
N LYS A 172 11.00 17.03 4.47
CA LYS A 172 11.29 18.24 5.24
C LYS A 172 11.53 19.42 4.31
N ARG A 173 10.78 20.50 4.55
CA ARG A 173 11.00 21.80 3.92
C ARG A 173 12.45 22.28 4.01
N PRO A 174 12.92 23.05 3.02
CA PRO A 174 12.20 23.45 1.80
C PRO A 174 12.28 22.40 0.67
N ASN A 175 12.84 21.22 0.93
CA ASN A 175 13.23 20.27 -0.11
C ASN A 175 12.20 19.12 -0.23
N PRO A 176 11.67 18.83 -1.44
CA PRO A 176 10.76 17.70 -1.66
C PRO A 176 11.46 16.33 -1.68
N ASN A 177 12.77 16.27 -1.52
CA ASN A 177 13.55 15.04 -1.46
C ASN A 177 13.14 14.17 -0.27
N ALA A 178 13.13 12.85 -0.50
CA ALA A 178 12.88 11.86 0.54
C ALA A 178 14.16 11.60 1.33
N ILE A 179 14.07 11.70 2.66
CA ILE A 179 15.10 11.27 3.60
C ILE A 179 14.69 9.89 4.10
N MET A 180 15.39 8.86 3.65
CA MET A 180 15.07 7.46 3.98
C MET A 180 16.10 6.90 4.94
N THR A 181 15.67 6.45 6.12
CA THR A 181 16.57 5.93 7.16
C THR A 181 16.04 4.66 7.81
N ASP A 182 16.94 3.79 8.28
CA ASP A 182 16.60 2.69 9.16
C ASP A 182 16.88 3.02 10.63
N ASP A 183 16.53 2.09 11.54
CA ASP A 183 16.78 2.25 12.98
C ASP A 183 18.27 2.42 13.33
N SER A 184 19.20 1.91 12.50
CA SER A 184 20.65 2.08 12.69
C SER A 184 21.11 3.50 12.35
N GLY A 185 20.28 4.28 11.66
CA GLY A 185 20.61 5.60 11.14
C GLY A 185 21.27 5.57 9.77
N ALA A 186 21.31 4.43 9.09
CA ALA A 186 21.79 4.33 7.73
C ALA A 186 20.82 5.05 6.78
N THR A 187 21.36 5.88 5.88
CA THR A 187 20.57 6.62 4.89
C THR A 187 20.52 5.89 3.56
N TYR A 188 19.39 5.99 2.86
CA TYR A 188 19.17 5.33 1.57
C TYR A 188 18.70 6.32 0.51
N ASN A 189 19.03 6.03 -0.75
CA ASN A 189 18.63 6.83 -1.92
C ASN A 189 17.53 6.16 -2.75
N TYR A 190 17.16 4.94 -2.39
CA TYR A 190 16.13 4.13 -3.03
C TYR A 190 15.52 3.20 -2.00
N ALA A 191 14.21 3.03 -2.05
CA ALA A 191 13.47 2.05 -1.27
C ALA A 191 12.39 1.39 -2.13
N ASP A 192 12.26 0.08 -2.00
CA ASP A 192 11.23 -0.76 -2.56
C ASP A 192 10.46 -1.40 -1.40
N ILE A 193 9.20 -1.00 -1.25
CA ILE A 193 8.28 -1.53 -0.24
C ILE A 193 7.43 -2.58 -0.93
N ARG A 194 7.74 -3.84 -0.66
CA ARG A 194 7.02 -4.99 -1.23
C ARG A 194 5.84 -5.37 -0.36
N VAL A 195 4.65 -5.39 -0.94
CA VAL A 195 3.44 -5.92 -0.33
C VAL A 195 3.05 -7.26 -0.97
N ALA A 196 2.47 -8.14 -0.17
CA ALA A 196 2.04 -9.46 -0.60
C ALA A 196 0.61 -9.76 -0.17
N SER A 197 -0.09 -10.50 -1.02
CA SER A 197 -1.39 -11.10 -0.70
C SER A 197 -1.23 -12.48 -0.07
N PRO A 198 -2.25 -13.02 0.64
CA PRO A 198 -2.24 -14.40 1.13
C PRO A 198 -2.04 -15.45 0.03
N ALA A 199 -2.43 -15.11 -1.20
CA ALA A 199 -2.29 -15.98 -2.38
C ALA A 199 -0.88 -15.95 -3.01
N GLY A 200 0.06 -15.18 -2.45
CA GLY A 200 1.45 -15.09 -2.91
C GLY A 200 1.72 -14.08 -4.02
N ALA A 201 0.70 -13.38 -4.52
CA ALA A 201 0.92 -12.26 -5.44
C ALA A 201 1.57 -11.08 -4.71
N THR A 202 2.49 -10.37 -5.37
CA THR A 202 3.25 -9.24 -4.83
C THR A 202 3.06 -7.97 -5.67
N ARG A 203 3.21 -6.82 -5.03
CA ARG A 203 3.28 -5.48 -5.64
C ARG A 203 4.36 -4.66 -4.94
N ASP A 204 5.00 -3.79 -5.70
CA ASP A 204 6.13 -3.01 -5.23
C ASP A 204 5.79 -1.51 -5.25
N VAL A 205 6.07 -0.82 -4.14
CA VAL A 205 5.97 0.65 -4.03
C VAL A 205 7.38 1.20 -3.90
N ILE A 206 7.83 1.90 -4.94
CA ILE A 206 9.21 2.38 -5.05
C ILE A 206 9.25 3.87 -4.73
N VAL A 207 10.20 4.25 -3.89
CA VAL A 207 10.50 5.63 -3.50
C VAL A 207 11.96 5.94 -3.79
N THR A 208 12.23 7.09 -4.41
CA THR A 208 13.59 7.56 -4.70
C THR A 208 13.97 8.75 -3.82
N ALA A 209 15.28 9.01 -3.67
CA ALA A 209 15.81 10.15 -2.91
C ALA A 209 15.24 11.51 -3.36
N ILE A 210 14.88 11.64 -4.64
CA ILE A 210 14.29 12.87 -5.19
C ILE A 210 12.77 12.96 -4.98
N GLY A 211 12.20 12.06 -4.17
CA GLY A 211 10.78 12.07 -3.81
C GLY A 211 9.85 11.56 -4.92
N GLN A 212 10.36 10.83 -5.92
CA GLN A 212 9.48 10.14 -6.88
C GLN A 212 8.92 8.87 -6.27
N ILE A 213 7.65 8.59 -6.55
CA ILE A 213 6.90 7.46 -5.98
C ILE A 213 6.20 6.71 -7.11
N TYR A 214 6.51 5.42 -7.25
CA TYR A 214 6.00 4.52 -8.28
C TYR A 214 5.31 3.31 -7.65
N VAL A 215 4.35 2.71 -8.38
CA VAL A 215 3.67 1.46 -8.00
C VAL A 215 3.80 0.49 -9.17
N GLN A 216 4.22 -0.76 -8.91
CA GLN A 216 4.47 -1.81 -9.92
C GLN A 216 3.83 -3.15 -9.49
#